data_AF-A0A086MQ10-F1
#
_entry.id   AF-A0A086MQ10-F1
#
_cell.length_a   1.000
_cell.length_b   1.000
_cell.length_c   1.000
_cell.angle_alpha   90.00
_cell.angle_beta   90.00
_cell.angle_gamma   90.00
#
_symmetry.space_group_name_H-M   'P 1'
#
loop_
_entity.id
_entity.type
_entity.pdbx_description
1 polymer ?
#
loop_
_entity_poly.entity_id
_entity_poly.type
_entity_poly.pdbx_seq_one_letter_code
_entity_poly.pdbx_strand_id
1 'polypeptide(L)'
;MQGNKNRFKVRQFTAEIILWAVRWYLQFPIRYRDLEHMLADRGVHVDHTTLFRWIQAYAPKLDKRIRPHLRRTNGSWRVDETYIRVKGQWVHLYRAVDAVGQTIDFLLSPKRDAAATLRFFRRALKQSHTVNPRTITVGKNAANPIATKAMKRAGELWRFAKLRQVKCLNNIVEQDHRRIKRLVRPGLGFKSFASASQTIAGFEAMAMIRKGQVVGVPANHMGTQPDFIAALFRTAA
;
A
#
# COMPACT_ATOMS: atom_id res chain seq x y z
N MET A 1 13.45 -27.79 14.83
CA MET A 1 12.94 -26.94 15.93
C MET A 1 13.40 -25.49 15.74
N GLN A 2 12.54 -24.62 15.19
CA GLN A 2 12.85 -23.19 15.04
C GLN A 2 12.16 -22.40 16.15
N GLY A 3 12.98 -21.85 17.04
CA GLY A 3 12.56 -21.12 18.23
C GLY A 3 11.56 -20.01 17.93
N ASN A 4 10.44 -20.05 18.64
CA ASN A 4 9.37 -19.08 18.62
C ASN A 4 9.86 -17.75 19.25
N LYS A 5 10.54 -16.90 18.46
CA LYS A 5 10.89 -15.54 18.90
C LYS A 5 9.62 -14.71 19.00
N ASN A 6 9.06 -14.63 20.21
CA ASN A 6 7.94 -13.76 20.52
C ASN A 6 8.34 -12.29 20.24
N ARG A 7 7.89 -11.73 19.11
CA ARG A 7 8.39 -10.45 18.55
C ARG A 7 7.92 -9.20 19.32
N PHE A 8 7.19 -9.40 20.42
CA PHE A 8 6.64 -8.35 21.27
C PHE A 8 7.25 -8.32 22.68
N LYS A 9 8.23 -9.18 22.98
CA LYS A 9 8.79 -9.42 24.33
C LYS A 9 9.44 -8.21 25.05
N VAL A 10 9.45 -7.02 24.44
CA VAL A 10 10.02 -5.77 25.01
C VAL A 10 9.01 -4.62 24.91
N ARG A 11 7.70 -4.90 24.96
CA ARG A 11 6.66 -3.87 24.88
C ARG A 11 5.71 -4.01 26.06
N GLN A 12 5.43 -2.89 26.70
CA GLN A 12 4.49 -2.77 27.83
C GLN A 12 3.04 -3.14 27.44
N PHE A 13 2.72 -3.18 26.14
CA PHE A 13 1.39 -3.46 25.61
C PHE A 13 1.34 -4.83 24.94
N THR A 14 0.18 -5.50 25.04
CA THR A 14 -0.07 -6.76 24.35
C THR A 14 0.01 -6.56 22.83
N ALA A 15 0.35 -7.64 22.12
CA ALA A 15 0.48 -7.59 20.67
C ALA A 15 -0.86 -7.25 19.98
N GLU A 16 -1.97 -7.69 20.57
CA GLU A 16 -3.32 -7.42 20.11
C GLU A 16 -3.63 -5.92 20.10
N ILE A 17 -3.42 -5.21 21.21
CA ILE A 17 -3.65 -3.75 21.32
C ILE A 17 -2.83 -3.01 20.26
N ILE A 18 -1.57 -3.40 20.07
CA ILE A 18 -0.69 -2.80 19.06
C ILE A 18 -1.26 -3.01 17.66
N LEU A 19 -1.72 -4.22 17.33
CA LEU A 19 -2.28 -4.53 16.01
C LEU A 19 -3.63 -3.82 15.78
N TRP A 20 -4.46 -3.67 16.80
CA TRP A 20 -5.69 -2.88 16.72
C TRP A 20 -5.40 -1.43 16.38
N ALA A 21 -4.49 -0.79 17.14
CA ALA A 21 -4.08 0.59 16.91
C ALA A 21 -3.50 0.78 15.50
N VAL A 22 -2.62 -0.14 15.08
CA VAL A 22 -2.03 -0.12 13.73
C VAL A 22 -3.10 -0.23 12.66
N ARG A 23 -4.04 -1.17 12.81
CA ARG A 23 -5.11 -1.39 11.84
C ARG A 23 -6.04 -0.18 11.75
N TRP A 24 -6.48 0.38 12.88
CA TRP A 24 -7.39 1.52 12.89
C TRP A 24 -6.78 2.75 12.24
N TYR A 25 -5.53 3.07 12.57
CA TYR A 25 -4.82 4.18 11.92
C TYR A 25 -4.69 4.00 10.40
N LEU A 26 -4.38 2.78 9.95
CA LEU A 26 -4.16 2.51 8.52
C LEU A 26 -5.47 2.39 7.71
N GLN A 27 -6.61 2.24 8.39
CA GLN A 27 -7.91 2.05 7.76
C GLN A 27 -8.73 3.34 7.68
N PHE A 28 -8.64 4.20 8.70
CA PHE A 28 -9.52 5.36 8.88
C PHE A 28 -8.75 6.69 8.80
N PRO A 29 -9.40 7.78 8.36
CA PRO A 29 -8.77 9.10 8.25
C PRO A 29 -8.70 9.79 9.61
N ILE A 30 -7.85 9.28 10.51
CA ILE A 30 -7.66 9.80 11.87
C ILE A 30 -6.22 10.29 12.10
N ARG A 31 -6.02 11.22 13.04
CA ARG A 31 -4.70 11.65 13.51
C ARG A 31 -4.22 10.72 14.62
N TYR A 32 -2.92 10.77 14.92
CA TYR A 32 -2.35 10.01 16.04
C TYR A 32 -2.95 10.40 17.39
N ARG A 33 -3.25 11.69 17.61
CA ARG A 33 -3.91 12.16 18.83
C ARG A 33 -5.34 11.65 18.95
N ASP A 34 -6.08 11.60 17.85
CA ASP A 34 -7.44 11.02 17.84
C ASP A 34 -7.39 9.54 18.24
N LEU A 35 -6.42 8.78 17.71
CA LEU A 35 -6.24 7.38 18.07
C LEU A 35 -5.84 7.18 19.54
N GLU A 36 -5.01 8.07 20.08
CA GLU A 36 -4.68 8.10 21.51
C GLU A 36 -5.96 8.27 22.36
N HIS A 37 -6.82 9.23 22.02
CA HIS A 37 -8.11 9.40 22.71
C HIS A 37 -9.04 8.18 22.57
N MET A 38 -9.11 7.58 21.37
CA MET A 38 -9.92 6.38 21.13
C MET A 38 -9.46 5.15 21.94
N LEU A 39 -8.17 5.07 22.26
CA LEU A 39 -7.60 4.02 23.10
C LEU A 39 -7.78 4.33 24.58
N ALA A 40 -7.63 5.59 24.98
CA ALA A 40 -7.89 6.03 26.35
C ALA A 40 -9.34 5.79 26.78
N ASP A 41 -10.30 6.01 25.88
CA ASP A 41 -11.73 5.66 26.06
C ASP A 41 -11.96 4.17 26.37
N ARG A 42 -11.01 3.31 25.98
CA ARG A 42 -11.00 1.85 26.24
C ARG A 42 -10.07 1.44 27.38
N GLY A 43 -9.62 2.40 28.20
CA GLY A 43 -8.70 2.16 29.32
C GLY A 43 -7.24 1.91 28.91
N VAL A 44 -6.87 2.14 27.64
CA VAL A 44 -5.49 1.98 27.15
C VAL A 44 -4.83 3.33 27.02
N HIS A 45 -4.00 3.69 28.00
CA HIS A 45 -3.24 4.94 27.99
C HIS A 45 -1.93 4.78 27.22
N VAL A 46 -1.84 5.40 26.03
CA VAL A 46 -0.64 5.37 25.19
C VAL A 46 -0.44 6.69 24.47
N ASP A 47 0.75 7.26 24.58
CA ASP A 47 1.07 8.53 23.92
C ASP A 47 1.13 8.39 22.38
N HIS A 48 0.64 9.41 21.66
CA HIS A 48 0.66 9.49 20.21
C HIS A 48 2.03 9.24 19.55
N THR A 49 3.15 9.55 20.20
CA THR A 49 4.49 9.26 19.67
C THR A 49 4.81 7.76 19.70
N THR A 50 4.26 7.03 20.69
CA THR A 50 4.36 5.57 20.76
C THR A 50 3.53 4.93 19.66
N LEU A 51 2.31 5.43 19.42
CA LEU A 51 1.48 5.02 18.29
C LEU A 51 2.20 5.25 16.95
N PHE A 52 2.82 6.42 16.77
CA PHE A 52 3.65 6.70 15.60
C PHE A 52 4.73 5.64 15.40
N ARG A 53 5.52 5.32 16.43
CA ARG A 53 6.57 4.29 16.37
C ARG A 53 6.00 2.91 15.99
N TRP A 54 4.80 2.56 16.47
CA TRP A 54 4.13 1.32 16.07
C TRP A 54 3.78 1.31 14.59
N ILE A 55 3.18 2.38 14.06
CA ILE A 55 2.87 2.49 12.63
C ILE A 55 4.14 2.36 11.78
N GLN A 56 5.18 3.12 12.12
CA GLN A 56 6.46 3.06 11.39
C GLN A 56 7.06 1.64 11.40
N ALA A 57 6.94 0.93 12.51
CA ALA A 57 7.48 -0.42 12.66
C ALA A 57 6.66 -1.51 11.96
N TYR A 58 5.32 -1.42 11.96
CA TYR A 58 4.43 -2.50 11.53
C TYR A 58 3.79 -2.30 10.17
N ALA A 59 3.54 -1.06 9.73
CA ALA A 59 2.97 -0.78 8.41
C ALA A 59 3.77 -1.42 7.25
N PRO A 60 5.11 -1.26 7.15
CA PRO A 60 5.89 -1.93 6.09
C PRO A 60 5.96 -3.45 6.27
N LYS A 61 5.89 -3.95 7.52
CA LYS A 61 5.87 -5.40 7.79
C LYS A 61 4.55 -6.01 7.34
N LEU A 62 3.44 -5.30 7.52
CA LEU A 62 2.13 -5.72 7.07
C LEU A 62 2.13 -5.84 5.53
N ASP A 63 2.54 -4.80 4.80
CA ASP A 63 2.67 -4.85 3.34
C ASP A 63 3.51 -6.03 2.86
N LYS A 64 4.70 -6.24 3.44
CA LYS A 64 5.56 -7.35 3.05
C LYS A 64 4.92 -8.72 3.29
N ARG A 65 4.20 -8.89 4.41
CA ARG A 65 3.61 -10.17 4.81
C ARG A 65 2.34 -10.50 4.05
N ILE A 66 1.55 -9.52 3.59
CA ILE A 66 0.32 -9.80 2.84
C ILE A 66 0.61 -10.27 1.40
N ARG A 67 1.73 -9.84 0.79
CA ARG A 67 2.01 -10.05 -0.64
C ARG A 67 1.90 -11.52 -1.10
N PRO A 68 2.40 -12.53 -0.36
CA PRO A 68 2.22 -13.94 -0.72
C PRO A 68 0.77 -14.45 -0.68
N HIS A 69 -0.13 -13.76 0.03
CA HIS A 69 -1.53 -14.16 0.19
C HIS A 69 -2.47 -13.45 -0.79
N LEU A 70 -1.95 -12.63 -1.69
CA LEU A 70 -2.74 -11.91 -2.68
C LEU A 70 -3.14 -12.83 -3.84
N ARG A 71 -4.39 -12.71 -4.29
CA ARG A 71 -4.88 -13.28 -5.54
C ARG A 71 -4.08 -12.74 -6.72
N ARG A 72 -3.93 -13.56 -7.76
CA ARG A 72 -3.26 -13.15 -8.99
C ARG A 72 -4.04 -12.03 -9.67
N THR A 73 -3.34 -10.97 -10.08
CA THR A 73 -3.92 -9.88 -10.85
C THR A 73 -4.08 -10.27 -12.32
N ASN A 74 -4.95 -9.57 -13.04
CA ASN A 74 -5.10 -9.80 -14.47
C ASN A 74 -4.07 -9.02 -15.32
N GLY A 75 -3.93 -9.42 -16.59
CA GLY A 75 -2.99 -8.81 -17.54
C GLY A 75 -3.42 -7.45 -18.11
N SER A 76 -4.46 -6.79 -17.57
CA SER A 76 -4.90 -5.47 -18.01
C SER A 76 -4.65 -4.42 -16.93
N TRP A 77 -3.53 -3.73 -17.02
CA TRP A 77 -3.11 -2.75 -16.02
C TRP A 77 -3.66 -1.35 -16.30
N ARG A 78 -3.94 -0.62 -15.24
CA ARG A 78 -4.15 0.83 -15.21
C ARG A 78 -3.09 1.42 -14.30
N VAL A 79 -2.33 2.35 -14.84
CA VAL A 79 -1.20 2.98 -14.15
C VAL A 79 -1.40 4.48 -14.18
N ASP A 80 -1.32 5.08 -13.00
CA ASP A 80 -1.42 6.53 -12.86
C ASP A 80 -0.57 7.00 -11.68
N GLU A 81 -0.32 8.29 -11.65
CA GLU A 81 0.46 8.94 -10.60
C GLU A 81 -0.37 10.00 -9.89
N THR A 82 -0.22 10.10 -8.57
CA THR A 82 -0.78 11.20 -7.78
C THR A 82 0.29 11.90 -6.95
N TYR A 83 0.00 13.13 -6.55
CA TYR A 83 0.87 13.91 -5.69
C TYR A 83 0.51 13.69 -4.21
N ILE A 84 1.54 13.57 -3.36
CA ILE A 84 1.44 13.54 -1.91
C ILE A 84 2.43 14.56 -1.34
N ARG A 85 2.04 15.28 -0.29
CA ARG A 85 2.91 16.28 0.35
C ARG A 85 3.81 15.65 1.40
N VAL A 86 5.12 15.82 1.24
CA VAL A 86 6.17 15.30 2.14
C VAL A 86 7.19 16.40 2.39
N LYS A 87 7.44 16.72 3.66
CA LYS A 87 8.34 17.80 4.11
C LYS A 87 8.09 19.13 3.37
N GLY A 88 6.81 19.46 3.18
CA GLY A 88 6.38 20.68 2.47
C GLY A 88 6.39 20.57 0.94
N GLN A 89 7.06 19.59 0.35
CA GLN A 89 7.21 19.40 -1.10
C GLN A 89 6.22 18.36 -1.65
N TRP A 90 5.82 18.53 -2.91
CA TRP A 90 5.01 17.52 -3.61
C TRP A 90 5.91 16.42 -4.17
N VAL A 91 5.60 15.18 -3.80
CA VAL A 91 6.24 13.97 -4.35
C VAL A 91 5.22 13.10 -5.07
N HIS A 92 5.69 12.20 -5.92
CA HIS A 92 4.85 11.37 -6.79
C HIS A 92 4.64 9.97 -6.19
N LEU A 93 3.38 9.57 -6.03
CA LEU A 93 2.99 8.20 -5.74
C LEU A 93 2.48 7.56 -7.04
N TYR A 94 3.29 6.66 -7.58
CA TYR A 94 2.91 5.79 -8.69
C TYR A 94 2.04 4.66 -8.16
N ARG A 95 1.00 4.30 -8.90
CA ARG A 95 0.13 3.17 -8.59
C ARG A 95 -0.25 2.42 -9.85
N ALA A 96 -0.31 1.09 -9.74
CA ALA A 96 -0.85 0.20 -10.74
C ALA A 96 -1.95 -0.67 -10.12
N VAL A 97 -3.07 -0.75 -10.82
CA VAL A 97 -4.16 -1.69 -10.50
C VAL A 97 -4.54 -2.45 -11.76
N ASP A 98 -5.15 -3.61 -11.60
CA ASP A 98 -5.66 -4.38 -12.72
C ASP A 98 -7.06 -3.92 -13.16
N ALA A 99 -7.67 -4.60 -14.14
CA ALA A 99 -8.98 -4.20 -14.65
C ALA A 99 -10.14 -4.28 -13.67
N VAL A 100 -10.00 -5.06 -12.59
CA VAL A 100 -11.03 -5.21 -11.55
C VAL A 100 -10.68 -4.38 -10.29
N GLY A 101 -9.62 -3.58 -10.36
CA GLY A 101 -9.18 -2.71 -9.27
C GLY A 101 -8.32 -3.39 -8.21
N GLN A 102 -7.83 -4.62 -8.44
CA GLN A 102 -6.84 -5.22 -7.54
C GLN A 102 -5.50 -4.50 -7.67
N THR A 103 -4.83 -4.27 -6.55
CA THR A 103 -3.57 -3.54 -6.52
C THR A 103 -2.44 -4.42 -7.04
N ILE A 104 -1.71 -3.93 -8.04
CA ILE A 104 -0.52 -4.60 -8.57
C ILE A 104 0.68 -4.18 -7.73
N ASP A 105 1.01 -2.89 -7.74
CA ASP A 105 2.02 -2.31 -6.85
C ASP A 105 1.91 -0.77 -6.78
N PHE A 106 2.72 -0.18 -5.89
CA PHE A 106 2.83 1.26 -5.70
C PHE A 106 4.29 1.67 -5.44
N LEU A 107 4.63 2.92 -5.73
CA LEU A 107 5.97 3.47 -5.49
C LEU A 107 5.91 4.97 -5.20
N LEU A 108 6.45 5.38 -4.05
CA LEU A 108 6.72 6.78 -3.76
C LEU A 108 8.06 7.19 -4.39
N SER A 109 8.09 8.32 -5.09
CA SER A 109 9.27 8.86 -5.76
C SER A 109 9.30 10.38 -5.63
N PRO A 110 10.44 11.00 -5.29
CA PRO A 110 10.59 12.45 -5.33
C PRO A 110 10.49 13.03 -6.75
N LYS A 111 10.89 12.24 -7.76
CA LYS A 111 10.96 12.67 -9.17
C LYS A 111 9.92 11.96 -10.04
N ARG A 112 9.47 12.68 -11.07
CA ARG A 112 8.64 12.17 -12.16
C ARG A 112 9.44 12.06 -13.46
N ASP A 113 10.30 11.05 -13.51
CA ASP A 113 11.19 10.80 -14.65
C ASP A 113 11.05 9.35 -15.18
N ALA A 114 11.71 9.10 -16.32
CA ALA A 114 11.73 7.77 -16.94
C ALA A 114 12.38 6.72 -16.04
N ALA A 115 13.36 7.10 -15.21
CA ALA A 115 14.03 6.19 -14.28
C ALA A 115 13.08 5.72 -13.16
N ALA A 116 12.29 6.61 -12.58
CA ALA A 116 11.27 6.29 -11.59
C ALA A 116 10.17 5.42 -12.19
N THR A 117 9.75 5.71 -13.42
CA THR A 117 8.74 4.94 -14.15
C THR A 117 9.23 3.52 -14.45
N LEU A 118 10.46 3.37 -14.95
CA LEU A 118 11.10 2.06 -15.15
C LEU A 118 11.24 1.27 -13.84
N ARG A 119 11.70 1.94 -12.77
CA ARG A 119 11.81 1.34 -11.44
C ARG A 119 10.46 0.84 -10.94
N PHE A 120 9.40 1.62 -11.17
CA PHE A 120 8.04 1.24 -10.80
C PHE A 120 7.58 -0.01 -11.54
N PHE A 121 7.64 -0.02 -12.88
CA PHE A 121 7.19 -1.17 -13.67
C PHE A 121 7.97 -2.45 -13.34
N ARG A 122 9.30 -2.37 -13.20
CA ARG A 122 10.14 -3.51 -12.80
C ARG A 122 9.75 -4.05 -11.42
N ARG A 123 9.48 -3.16 -10.47
CA ARG A 123 9.04 -3.53 -9.13
C ARG A 123 7.67 -4.22 -9.16
N ALA A 124 6.75 -3.71 -9.98
CA ALA A 124 5.42 -4.29 -10.16
C ALA A 124 5.47 -5.70 -10.77
N LEU A 125 6.30 -5.91 -11.80
CA LEU A 125 6.47 -7.22 -12.44
C LEU A 125 7.14 -8.26 -11.54
N LYS A 126 7.97 -7.83 -10.58
CA LYS A 126 8.63 -8.74 -9.63
C LYS A 126 7.71 -9.30 -8.55
N GLN A 127 6.49 -8.81 -8.41
CA GLN A 127 5.56 -9.33 -7.40
C GLN A 127 5.02 -10.70 -7.83
N SER A 128 4.94 -11.64 -6.88
CA SER A 128 4.51 -13.02 -7.16
C SER A 128 3.06 -13.12 -7.63
N HIS A 129 2.20 -12.21 -7.20
CA HIS A 129 0.80 -12.15 -7.62
C HIS A 129 0.59 -11.44 -8.96
N THR A 130 1.63 -10.84 -9.53
CA THR A 130 1.51 -10.05 -10.75
C THR A 130 1.53 -10.91 -12.02
N VAL A 131 0.60 -10.67 -12.93
CA VAL A 131 0.62 -11.20 -14.30
C VAL A 131 1.22 -10.16 -15.25
N ASN A 132 2.15 -10.59 -16.12
CA ASN A 132 2.75 -9.73 -17.14
C ASN A 132 1.64 -9.14 -18.06
N PRO A 133 1.58 -7.81 -18.25
CA PRO A 133 0.42 -7.18 -18.87
C PRO A 133 0.36 -7.44 -20.38
N ARG A 134 -0.85 -7.76 -20.86
CA ARG A 134 -1.23 -7.67 -22.27
C ARG A 134 -1.59 -6.24 -22.65
N THR A 135 -2.11 -5.45 -21.70
CA THR A 135 -2.45 -4.04 -21.92
C THR A 135 -2.06 -3.21 -20.72
N ILE A 136 -1.47 -2.04 -20.96
CA ILE A 136 -1.15 -1.04 -19.94
C ILE A 136 -1.86 0.25 -20.35
N THR A 137 -2.85 0.67 -19.59
CA THR A 137 -3.46 1.99 -19.72
C THR A 137 -2.73 2.96 -18.80
N VAL A 138 -2.23 4.06 -19.35
CA VAL A 138 -1.44 5.06 -18.63
C VAL A 138 -2.05 6.45 -18.73
N GLY A 139 -1.74 7.31 -17.76
CA GLY A 139 -1.97 8.76 -17.87
C GLY A 139 -1.07 9.43 -18.92
N LYS A 140 -1.20 10.76 -19.06
CA LYS A 140 -0.47 11.59 -20.05
C LYS A 140 1.03 11.80 -19.74
N ASN A 141 1.67 10.92 -19.00
CA ASN A 141 3.09 11.05 -18.65
C ASN A 141 3.99 10.59 -19.80
N ALA A 142 4.85 11.47 -20.30
CA ALA A 142 5.81 11.17 -21.38
C ALA A 142 6.82 10.07 -21.02
N ALA A 143 7.06 9.83 -19.72
CA ALA A 143 7.94 8.77 -19.25
C ALA A 143 7.39 7.35 -19.51
N ASN A 144 6.06 7.19 -19.61
CA ASN A 144 5.42 5.88 -19.73
C ASN A 144 5.71 5.17 -21.07
N PRO A 145 5.56 5.83 -22.23
CA PRO A 145 5.98 5.26 -23.52
C PRO A 145 7.46 4.88 -23.56
N ILE A 146 8.34 5.73 -23.03
CA ILE A 146 9.79 5.51 -23.00
C ILE A 146 10.10 4.25 -22.19
N ALA A 147 9.55 4.15 -20.97
CA ALA A 147 9.74 3.01 -20.10
C ALA A 147 9.22 1.71 -20.73
N THR A 148 8.00 1.74 -21.29
CA THR A 148 7.37 0.57 -21.92
C THR A 148 8.19 0.06 -23.11
N LYS A 149 8.71 0.97 -23.96
CA LYS A 149 9.55 0.61 -25.11
C LYS A 149 10.87 -0.03 -24.67
N ALA A 150 11.52 0.55 -23.66
CA ALA A 150 12.76 0.01 -23.10
C ALA A 150 12.55 -1.39 -22.50
N MET A 151 11.46 -1.60 -21.74
CA MET A 151 11.17 -2.90 -21.13
C MET A 151 10.79 -3.98 -22.14
N LYS A 152 10.14 -3.63 -23.26
CA LYS A 152 9.91 -4.57 -24.36
C LYS A 152 11.22 -5.00 -25.02
N ARG A 153 12.15 -4.06 -25.26
CA ARG A 153 13.47 -4.36 -25.82
C ARG A 153 14.29 -5.27 -24.90
N ALA A 154 14.17 -5.08 -23.60
CA ALA A 154 14.83 -5.90 -22.59
C ALA A 154 14.16 -7.27 -22.35
N GLY A 155 13.04 -7.58 -23.02
CA GLY A 155 12.30 -8.83 -22.83
C GLY A 155 11.54 -8.92 -21.48
N GLU A 156 11.46 -7.84 -20.72
CA GLU A 156 10.79 -7.79 -19.41
C GLU A 156 9.26 -7.76 -19.57
N LEU A 157 8.77 -7.02 -20.58
CA LEU A 157 7.35 -6.98 -20.94
C LEU A 157 7.07 -7.90 -22.12
N TRP A 158 5.85 -8.45 -22.15
CA TRP A 158 5.40 -9.22 -23.31
C TRP A 158 5.48 -8.38 -24.60
N ARG A 159 6.03 -8.96 -25.67
CA ARG A 159 6.30 -8.26 -26.94
C ARG A 159 5.06 -7.56 -27.52
N PHE A 160 3.90 -8.20 -27.39
CA PHE A 160 2.62 -7.71 -27.90
C PHE A 160 1.83 -6.86 -26.89
N ALA A 161 2.40 -6.53 -25.73
CA ALA A 161 1.74 -5.68 -24.74
C ALA A 161 1.36 -4.33 -25.36
N LYS A 162 0.09 -3.92 -25.29
CA LYS A 162 -0.35 -2.64 -25.87
C LYS A 162 -0.35 -1.54 -24.81
N LEU A 163 0.28 -0.41 -25.11
CA LEU A 163 0.17 0.80 -24.30
C LEU A 163 -1.04 1.61 -24.79
N ARG A 164 -1.87 2.09 -23.87
CA ARG A 164 -3.07 2.88 -24.17
C ARG A 164 -3.10 4.14 -23.32
N GLN A 165 -3.65 5.22 -23.88
CA GLN A 165 -3.94 6.46 -23.16
C GLN A 165 -5.43 6.73 -23.23
N VAL A 166 -6.20 6.07 -22.35
CA VAL A 166 -7.67 6.17 -22.35
C VAL A 166 -8.12 6.68 -20.98
N LYS A 167 -8.59 7.94 -20.93
CA LYS A 167 -8.91 8.64 -19.68
C LYS A 167 -9.98 7.91 -18.86
N CYS A 168 -11.07 7.47 -19.47
CA CYS A 168 -12.20 6.87 -18.75
C CYS A 168 -11.85 5.54 -18.05
N LEU A 169 -10.86 4.79 -18.55
CA LEU A 169 -10.43 3.54 -17.92
C LEU A 169 -9.58 3.76 -16.66
N ASN A 170 -9.05 4.97 -16.44
CA ASN A 170 -8.26 5.32 -15.27
C ASN A 170 -9.10 5.67 -14.04
N ASN A 171 -10.43 5.81 -14.17
CA ASN A 171 -11.34 6.11 -13.06
C ASN A 171 -11.15 5.17 -11.85
N ILE A 172 -10.81 3.89 -12.08
CA ILE A 172 -10.55 2.90 -11.03
C ILE A 172 -9.31 3.29 -10.19
N VAL A 173 -8.22 3.72 -10.84
CA VAL A 173 -7.01 4.17 -10.13
C VAL A 173 -7.27 5.49 -9.41
N GLU A 174 -8.07 6.38 -10.02
CA GLU A 174 -8.44 7.65 -9.40
C GLU A 174 -9.23 7.46 -8.10
N GLN A 175 -10.10 6.45 -8.00
CA GLN A 175 -10.80 6.12 -6.76
C GLN A 175 -9.82 5.75 -5.63
N ASP A 176 -8.79 4.95 -5.94
CA ASP A 176 -7.73 4.66 -4.98
C ASP A 176 -6.93 5.91 -4.62
N HIS A 177 -6.69 6.83 -5.56
CA HIS A 177 -6.03 8.11 -5.28
C HIS A 177 -6.84 8.96 -4.30
N ARG A 178 -8.17 8.97 -4.41
CA ARG A 178 -9.05 9.66 -3.45
C ARG A 178 -8.92 9.07 -2.05
N ARG A 179 -8.85 7.74 -1.93
CA ARG A 179 -8.67 7.06 -0.63
C ARG A 179 -7.38 7.49 0.05
N ILE A 180 -6.23 7.38 -0.64
CA ILE A 180 -4.94 7.71 -0.03
C ILE A 180 -4.88 9.19 0.38
N LYS A 181 -5.40 10.10 -0.45
CA LYS A 181 -5.51 11.52 -0.12
C LYS A 181 -6.38 11.75 1.12
N ARG A 182 -7.51 11.04 1.23
CA ARG A 182 -8.39 11.11 2.40
C ARG A 182 -7.69 10.66 3.68
N LEU A 183 -6.88 9.60 3.64
CA LEU A 183 -6.14 9.11 4.80
C LEU A 183 -4.98 10.02 5.21
N VAL A 184 -4.33 10.68 4.25
CA VAL A 184 -3.20 11.58 4.52
C VAL A 184 -3.65 12.97 4.98
N ARG A 185 -4.84 13.42 4.57
CA ARG A 185 -5.35 14.78 4.82
C ARG A 185 -5.39 15.18 6.31
N PRO A 186 -5.88 14.35 7.25
CA PRO A 186 -5.92 14.70 8.67
C PRO A 186 -4.54 15.01 9.26
N GLY A 187 -3.50 14.28 8.82
CA GLY A 187 -2.12 14.48 9.27
C GLY A 187 -1.39 15.65 8.61
N LEU A 188 -2.03 16.38 7.67
CA LEU A 188 -1.46 17.50 6.92
C LEU A 188 -0.19 17.14 6.12
N GLY A 189 -0.09 15.88 5.69
CA GLY A 189 1.07 15.34 4.98
C GLY A 189 2.14 14.76 5.91
N PHE A 190 3.27 14.36 5.33
CA PHE A 190 4.34 13.70 6.08
C PHE A 190 5.52 14.65 6.34
N LYS A 191 6.22 14.44 7.46
CA LYS A 191 7.41 15.24 7.82
C LYS A 191 8.72 14.67 7.25
N SER A 192 8.75 13.39 6.86
CA SER A 192 9.90 12.73 6.26
C SER A 192 9.49 11.77 5.12
N PHE A 193 10.40 11.55 4.17
CA PHE A 193 10.16 10.60 3.07
C PHE A 193 10.10 9.15 3.55
N ALA A 194 10.97 8.78 4.49
CA ALA A 194 10.96 7.45 5.10
C ALA A 194 9.60 7.15 5.76
N SER A 195 9.08 8.11 6.54
CA SER A 195 7.80 7.94 7.22
C SER A 195 6.61 7.92 6.29
N ALA A 196 6.65 8.72 5.22
CA ALA A 196 5.66 8.64 4.15
C ALA A 196 5.64 7.24 3.52
N SER A 197 6.81 6.74 3.12
CA SER A 197 6.95 5.42 2.49
C SER A 197 6.43 4.28 3.37
N GLN A 198 6.83 4.26 4.65
CA GLN A 198 6.41 3.23 5.61
C GLN A 198 4.90 3.27 5.87
N THR A 199 4.33 4.46 6.06
CA THR A 199 2.90 4.61 6.35
C THR A 199 2.05 4.28 5.13
N ILE A 200 2.45 4.76 3.94
CA ILE A 200 1.77 4.44 2.67
C ILE A 200 1.76 2.94 2.43
N ALA A 201 2.86 2.23 2.73
CA ALA A 201 2.87 0.77 2.63
C ALA A 201 1.75 0.12 3.46
N GLY A 202 1.53 0.58 4.69
CA GLY A 202 0.40 0.12 5.51
C GLY A 202 -0.97 0.51 4.95
N PHE A 203 -1.11 1.74 4.43
CA PHE A 203 -2.37 2.19 3.82
C PHE A 203 -2.74 1.33 2.61
N GLU A 204 -1.78 0.98 1.77
CA GLU A 204 -1.97 0.13 0.60
C GLU A 204 -2.25 -1.31 1.01
N ALA A 205 -1.57 -1.81 2.05
CA ALA A 205 -1.85 -3.13 2.62
C ALA A 205 -3.31 -3.27 3.08
N MET A 206 -3.80 -2.29 3.83
CA MET A 206 -5.20 -2.25 4.25
C MET A 206 -6.17 -2.06 3.07
N ALA A 207 -5.75 -1.34 2.02
CA ALA A 207 -6.56 -1.24 0.80
C ALA A 207 -6.73 -2.60 0.11
N MET A 208 -5.65 -3.38 -0.01
CA MET A 208 -5.69 -4.73 -0.62
C MET A 208 -6.56 -5.69 0.18
N ILE A 209 -6.43 -5.69 1.51
CA ILE A 209 -7.31 -6.48 2.41
C ILE A 209 -8.77 -6.09 2.20
N ARG A 210 -9.08 -4.80 2.25
CA ARG A 210 -10.45 -4.30 2.13
C ARG A 210 -11.08 -4.60 0.77
N LYS A 211 -10.29 -4.59 -0.32
CA LYS A 211 -10.75 -4.97 -1.67
C LYS A 211 -11.04 -6.47 -1.82
N GLY A 212 -10.76 -7.30 -0.81
CA GLY A 212 -10.89 -8.75 -0.91
C GLY A 212 -9.83 -9.40 -1.81
N GLN A 213 -8.70 -8.71 -2.02
CA GLN A 213 -7.60 -9.24 -2.84
C GLN A 213 -6.85 -10.36 -2.13
N VAL A 214 -6.92 -10.43 -0.81
CA VAL A 214 -6.34 -11.51 -0.01
C VAL A 214 -7.20 -12.77 -0.15
N VAL A 215 -6.58 -13.92 -0.37
CA VAL A 215 -7.26 -15.22 -0.41
C VAL A 215 -7.90 -15.52 0.94
N GLY A 216 -9.18 -15.90 0.95
CA GLY A 216 -9.91 -16.22 2.19
C GLY A 216 -10.40 -15.02 3.00
N VAL A 217 -10.12 -13.78 2.60
CA VAL A 217 -10.64 -12.58 3.26
C VAL A 217 -11.66 -11.89 2.34
N PRO A 218 -12.96 -11.90 2.68
CA PRO A 218 -13.98 -11.23 1.87
C PRO A 218 -13.80 -9.72 1.82
N ALA A 219 -14.21 -9.10 0.71
CA ALA A 219 -14.17 -7.65 0.55
C ALA A 219 -15.05 -6.94 1.60
N ASN A 220 -14.55 -5.83 2.14
CA ASN A 220 -15.22 -4.98 3.15
C ASN A 220 -15.66 -5.68 4.44
N HIS A 221 -15.32 -6.96 4.66
CA HIS A 221 -15.71 -7.67 5.86
C HIS A 221 -14.77 -7.31 7.01
N MET A 222 -15.25 -6.54 7.99
CA MET A 222 -14.40 -6.04 9.08
C MET A 222 -14.00 -7.12 10.08
N GLY A 223 -14.86 -8.12 10.34
CA GLY A 223 -14.63 -9.14 11.37
C GLY A 223 -13.47 -10.08 11.06
N THR A 224 -13.18 -10.34 9.78
CA THR A 224 -12.12 -11.27 9.35
C THR A 224 -10.75 -10.61 9.23
N GLN A 225 -10.67 -9.28 9.27
CA GLN A 225 -9.39 -8.56 9.13
C GLN A 225 -8.49 -8.71 10.37
N PRO A 226 -9.00 -8.56 11.61
CA PRO A 226 -8.22 -8.79 12.83
C PRO A 226 -7.59 -10.19 12.84
N ASP A 227 -8.37 -11.24 12.58
CA ASP A 227 -7.90 -12.63 12.62
C ASP A 227 -6.79 -12.88 11.61
N PHE A 228 -6.98 -12.42 10.37
CA PHE A 228 -5.98 -12.52 9.33
C PHE A 228 -4.69 -11.77 9.70
N ILE A 229 -4.80 -10.54 10.20
CA ILE A 229 -3.63 -9.73 10.60
C ILE A 229 -2.92 -10.39 11.80
N ALA A 230 -3.65 -10.88 12.79
CA ALA A 230 -3.09 -11.58 13.94
C ALA A 230 -2.32 -12.84 13.50
N ALA A 231 -2.91 -13.64 12.61
CA ALA A 231 -2.28 -14.82 12.02
C ALA A 231 -0.99 -14.46 11.26
N LEU A 232 -0.98 -13.38 10.47
CA LEU A 232 0.23 -12.89 9.80
C LEU A 232 1.33 -12.52 10.78
N PHE A 233 0.97 -11.99 11.95
CA PHE A 233 1.92 -11.60 12.98
C PHE A 233 2.32 -12.70 13.96
N ARG A 234 1.70 -13.89 13.84
CA ARG A 234 1.83 -15.03 14.78
C ARG A 234 1.52 -14.63 16.22
N THR A 235 0.59 -13.70 16.38
CA THR A 235 -0.02 -13.37 17.65
C THR A 235 -1.23 -14.29 17.73
N ALA A 236 -1.11 -15.41 18.43
CA ALA A 236 -2.30 -16.13 18.84
C ALA A 236 -3.09 -15.17 19.75
N ALA A 237 -4.36 -14.96 19.40
CA ALA A 237 -5.33 -14.41 20.34
C ALA A 237 -5.55 -15.41 21.48
#